data_AF-A0A6I5C7H4-F1
#
_entry.id   AF-A0A6I5C7H4-F1
#
_cell.length_a   1.000
_cell.length_b   1.000
_cell.length_c   1.000
_cell.angle_alpha   90.00
_cell.angle_beta   90.00
_cell.angle_gamma   90.00
#
_symmetry.space_group_name_H-M   'P 1'
#
loop_
_entity.id
_entity.type
_entity.pdbx_description
1 polymer ?
#
loop_
_entity_poly.entity_id
_entity_poly.type
_entity_poly.pdbx_seq_one_letter_code
_entity_poly.pdbx_strand_id
1 'polypeptide(L)'
;MGRREGHAWSLSRPRSPPRAVNLATARQYSERERHLRVPREPVEVLPDGTEFKLCAVVDNARRRAEELSGEQRAQWTVLGMRW
;
A
#
# COMPACT_ATOMS: atom_id res chain seq x y z
N MET A 1 2.44 -40.34 -15.60
CA MET A 1 3.63 -39.49 -15.37
C MET A 1 3.24 -38.08 -15.80
N GLY A 2 3.50 -37.04 -14.98
CA GLY A 2 3.18 -35.64 -15.33
C GLY A 2 2.29 -34.91 -14.31
N ARG A 3 2.69 -34.85 -13.03
CA ARG A 3 2.06 -33.95 -12.05
C ARG A 3 2.80 -32.63 -12.02
N ARG A 4 2.07 -31.57 -12.39
CA ARG A 4 2.04 -30.21 -11.84
C ARG A 4 3.36 -29.45 -11.77
N GLU A 5 3.47 -28.56 -12.75
CA GLU A 5 4.20 -27.30 -12.79
C GLU A 5 4.32 -26.64 -11.41
N GLY A 6 5.51 -26.74 -10.81
CA GLY A 6 5.88 -25.98 -9.64
C GLY A 6 6.21 -24.55 -10.07
N HIS A 7 5.21 -23.68 -10.10
CA HIS A 7 5.47 -22.24 -10.10
C HIS A 7 6.08 -21.89 -8.74
N ALA A 8 7.40 -21.90 -8.70
CA ALA A 8 8.20 -21.37 -7.61
C ALA A 8 7.93 -19.86 -7.51
N TRP A 9 6.96 -19.47 -6.70
CA TRP A 9 6.91 -18.11 -6.17
C TRP A 9 8.05 -17.96 -5.16
N SER A 10 9.29 -17.86 -5.63
CA SER A 10 10.33 -17.21 -4.83
C SER A 10 10.08 -15.71 -4.87
N LEU A 11 8.98 -15.27 -4.26
CA LEU A 11 8.80 -13.87 -3.91
C LEU A 11 9.72 -13.61 -2.71
N SER A 12 10.99 -13.34 -3.02
CA SER A 12 11.84 -12.55 -2.14
C SER A 12 10.97 -11.39 -1.68
N ARG A 13 10.54 -11.38 -0.41
CA ARG A 13 9.54 -10.42 0.08
C ARG A 13 10.07 -9.05 -0.31
N PRO A 14 9.42 -8.32 -1.24
CA PRO A 14 9.97 -7.06 -1.69
C PRO A 14 10.15 -6.21 -0.44
N ARG A 15 11.36 -5.69 -0.24
CA ARG A 15 11.66 -4.73 0.82
C ARG A 15 10.51 -3.72 0.81
N SER A 16 9.86 -3.51 1.96
CA SER A 16 8.72 -2.60 2.04
C SER A 16 9.05 -1.33 1.26
N PRO A 17 8.18 -0.93 0.31
CA PRO A 17 8.47 0.20 -0.56
C PRO A 17 8.78 1.45 0.27
N PRO A 18 9.68 2.32 -0.22
CA PRO A 18 10.00 3.56 0.48
C PRO A 18 8.74 4.35 0.80
N ARG A 19 8.76 5.08 1.92
CA ARG A 19 7.63 5.90 2.38
C ARG A 19 7.09 6.85 1.30
N ALA A 20 7.97 7.38 0.45
CA ALA A 20 7.59 8.24 -0.68
C ALA A 20 6.67 7.52 -1.69
N VAL A 21 6.96 6.25 -2.00
CA VAL A 21 6.12 5.41 -2.87
C VAL A 21 4.76 5.16 -2.20
N ASN A 22 4.77 4.85 -0.90
CA ASN A 22 3.54 4.65 -0.14
C ASN A 22 2.60 5.86 -0.19
N LEU A 23 3.15 7.07 -0.02
CA LEU A 23 2.38 8.30 -0.11
C LEU A 23 1.92 8.63 -1.54
N ALA A 24 2.76 8.37 -2.54
CA ALA A 24 2.40 8.59 -3.94
C ALA A 24 1.23 7.69 -4.37
N THR A 25 1.26 6.40 -4.03
CA THR A 25 0.17 5.47 -4.34
C THR A 25 -1.10 5.81 -3.55
N ALA A 26 -0.97 6.16 -2.28
CA ALA A 26 -2.10 6.61 -1.46
C ALA A 26 -2.76 7.88 -2.03
N ARG A 27 -1.94 8.81 -2.55
CA ARG A 27 -2.42 10.01 -3.22
C ARG A 27 -3.18 9.69 -4.50
N GLN A 28 -2.64 8.84 -5.36
CA GLN A 28 -3.31 8.43 -6.60
C GLN A 28 -4.69 7.81 -6.32
N TYR A 29 -4.78 6.93 -5.32
CA TYR A 29 -6.05 6.35 -4.88
C TYR A 29 -7.01 7.41 -4.33
N SER A 30 -6.51 8.33 -3.48
CA SER A 30 -7.33 9.41 -2.93
C SER A 30 -7.81 10.40 -3.99
N GLU A 31 -7.04 10.64 -5.06
CA GLU A 31 -7.46 11.51 -6.17
C GLU A 31 -8.58 10.85 -6.98
N ARG A 32 -8.53 9.52 -7.18
CA ARG A 32 -9.56 8.73 -7.86
C ARG A 32 -10.85 8.61 -7.05
N GLU A 33 -10.73 8.22 -5.78
CA GLU A 33 -11.86 7.81 -4.93
C GLU A 33 -12.33 8.93 -3.99
N ARG A 34 -11.61 10.06 -3.92
CA ARG A 34 -11.82 11.16 -2.95
C ARG A 34 -11.73 10.74 -1.48
N HIS A 35 -11.33 9.50 -1.19
CA HIS A 35 -11.20 8.95 0.15
C HIS A 35 -10.11 7.88 0.24
N LEU A 36 -9.58 7.66 1.45
CA LEU A 36 -8.64 6.57 1.74
C LEU A 36 -9.29 5.31 2.34
N ARG A 37 -10.58 5.08 2.07
CA ARG A 37 -11.23 3.80 2.38
C ARG A 37 -10.84 2.79 1.31
N VAL A 38 -9.74 2.11 1.56
CA VAL A 38 -9.22 1.03 0.72
C VAL A 38 -10.00 -0.24 1.12
N PRO A 39 -10.75 -0.89 0.21
CA PRO A 39 -11.27 -2.24 0.45
C PRO A 39 -10.14 -3.19 0.85
N ARG A 40 -10.46 -4.40 1.29
CA ARG A 40 -9.43 -5.35 1.76
C ARG A 40 -8.47 -5.83 0.64
N GLU A 41 -8.83 -5.62 -0.62
CA GLU A 41 -8.21 -6.23 -1.80
C GLU A 41 -7.63 -5.32 -2.91
N PRO A 42 -7.57 -3.97 -2.86
CA PRO A 42 -6.92 -3.20 -3.91
C PRO A 42 -5.41 -3.47 -3.93
N VAL A 43 -5.04 -4.23 -4.95
CA VAL A 43 -3.69 -4.29 -5.49
C VAL A 43 -3.64 -3.22 -6.59
N GLU A 44 -2.91 -2.14 -6.35
CA GLU A 44 -2.59 -1.18 -7.41
C GLU A 44 -1.40 -1.74 -8.19
N VAL A 45 -1.48 -1.76 -9.52
CA VAL A 45 -0.33 -2.17 -10.34
C VAL A 45 0.47 -0.91 -10.64
N LEU A 46 1.71 -0.86 -10.13
CA LEU A 46 2.64 0.22 -10.44
C LEU A 46 3.02 0.18 -11.94
N PRO A 47 3.53 1.28 -12.53
CA PRO A 47 3.89 1.33 -13.95
C PRO A 47 4.91 0.28 -14.41
N ASP A 48 5.67 -0.30 -13.47
CA ASP A 48 6.63 -1.39 -13.69
C ASP A 48 6.00 -2.80 -13.62
N GLY A 49 4.67 -2.88 -13.45
CA GLY A 49 3.94 -4.14 -13.29
C GLY A 49 3.92 -4.68 -11.85
N THR A 50 4.50 -3.97 -10.89
CA THR A 50 4.56 -4.44 -9.50
C THR A 50 3.19 -4.31 -8.82
N GLU A 51 2.70 -5.43 -8.27
CA GLU A 51 1.53 -5.47 -7.41
C GLU A 51 1.79 -4.76 -6.07
N PHE A 52 1.11 -3.64 -5.86
CA PHE A 52 1.22 -2.81 -4.67
C PHE A 52 -0.04 -2.89 -3.81
N LYS A 53 0.09 -3.55 -2.65
CA LYS A 53 -1.02 -3.73 -1.69
C LYS A 53 -1.25 -2.46 -0.88
N LEU A 54 -2.03 -1.53 -1.42
CA LEU A 54 -2.33 -0.26 -0.75
C LEU A 54 -3.05 -0.49 0.60
N CYS A 55 -3.90 -1.51 0.71
CA CYS A 55 -4.57 -1.85 1.96
C CYS A 55 -3.57 -2.12 3.10
N ALA A 56 -2.51 -2.88 2.81
CA ALA A 56 -1.49 -3.21 3.82
C ALA A 56 -0.71 -1.97 4.28
N VAL A 57 -0.47 -1.01 3.38
CA VAL A 57 0.18 0.26 3.69
C VAL A 57 -0.69 1.12 4.58
N VAL A 58 -1.98 1.26 4.24
CA VAL A 58 -2.95 2.01 5.04
C VAL A 58 -3.12 1.39 6.42
N ASP A 59 -3.27 0.06 6.50
CA ASP A 59 -3.40 -0.64 7.79
C ASP A 59 -2.14 -0.52 8.66
N ASN A 60 -0.95 -0.56 8.06
CA ASN A 60 0.29 -0.35 8.79
C ASN A 60 0.41 1.10 9.29
N ALA A 61 0.01 2.09 8.49
CA ALA A 61 -0.02 3.49 8.92
C ALA A 61 -0.98 3.71 10.09
N ARG A 62 -2.17 3.08 10.10
CA ARG A 62 -3.10 3.13 11.25
C ARG A 62 -2.50 2.49 12.49
N ARG A 63 -1.99 1.27 12.38
CA ARG A 63 -1.40 0.54 13.52
C ARG A 63 -0.21 1.28 14.14
N ARG A 64 0.53 2.03 13.33
CA ARG A 64 1.70 2.81 13.74
C ARG A 64 1.42 4.29 13.88
N ALA A 65 0.16 4.70 14.03
CA ALA A 65 -0.22 6.10 14.13
C ALA A 65 0.52 6.84 15.25
N GLU A 66 0.86 6.14 16.33
CA GLU A 66 1.61 6.66 17.48
C GLU A 66 3.12 6.77 17.21
N GLU A 67 3.64 5.97 16.27
CA GLU A 67 5.05 6.01 15.84
C GLU A 67 5.29 7.06 14.73
N LEU A 68 4.23 7.56 14.10
CA LEU A 68 4.32 8.57 13.05
C LEU A 68 4.58 9.96 13.63
N SER A 69 5.50 10.71 13.04
CA SER A 69 5.67 12.12 13.40
C SER A 69 4.42 12.93 13.03
N GLY A 70 4.20 14.07 13.69
CA GLY A 70 3.04 14.91 13.46
C GLY A 70 2.87 15.33 11.99
N GLU A 71 3.98 15.62 11.30
CA GLU A 71 3.98 15.93 9.87
C GLU A 71 3.53 14.73 9.02
N GLN A 72 4.00 13.53 9.36
CA GLN A 72 3.62 12.31 8.65
C GLN A 72 2.14 12.04 8.81
N ARG A 73 1.61 12.22 10.04
CA ARG A 73 0.19 12.08 10.34
C ARG A 73 -0.65 13.12 9.59
N ALA A 74 -0.18 14.36 9.49
CA ALA A 74 -0.86 15.41 8.73
C ALA A 74 -0.96 15.04 7.24
N GLN A 75 0.13 14.55 6.63
CA GLN A 75 0.16 14.11 5.23
C GLN A 75 -0.90 13.03 4.95
N TRP A 76 -1.00 12.00 5.79
CA TRP A 76 -2.03 10.97 5.64
C TRP A 76 -3.44 11.52 5.84
N THR A 77 -3.63 12.43 6.80
CA THR A 77 -4.94 13.04 7.08
C THR A 77 -5.45 13.86 5.90
N VAL A 78 -4.58 14.62 5.23
CA VAL A 78 -4.92 15.37 4.00
C VAL A 78 -5.39 14.44 2.89
N LEU A 79 -4.83 13.22 2.80
CA LEU A 79 -5.27 12.19 1.85
C LEU A 79 -6.59 11.49 2.25
N GLY A 80 -7.29 11.98 3.28
CA GLY A 80 -8.54 11.41 3.74
C GLY A 80 -8.38 10.19 4.64
N MET A 81 -7.20 9.98 5.23
CA MET A 81 -6.99 8.94 6.22
C MET A 81 -7.84 9.20 7.45
N ARG A 82 -8.61 8.18 7.83
CA ARG A 82 -9.23 8.10 9.16
C ARG A 82 -8.38 7.16 10.00
N TRP A 83 -7.85 7.69 11.09
CA TRP A 83 -7.04 6.97 12.08
C TRP A 83 -7.90 5.98 12.84
#